data_AF-P04372-F1
#
_entry.id   AF-P04372-F1
#
_cell.length_a   1.000
_cell.length_b   1.000
_cell.length_c   1.000
_cell.angle_alpha   90.00
_cell.angle_beta   90.00
_cell.angle_gamma   90.00
#
_symmetry.space_group_name_H-M   'P 1'
#
loop_
_entity.id
_entity.type
_entity.pdbx_description
1 polymer ?
#
loop_
_entity_poly.entity_id
_entity_poly.type
_entity_poly.pdbx_seq_one_letter_code
_entity_poly.pdbx_strand_id
1 'polypeptide(L)'
;MSFILTFWMIFLMDSIIVLISFSIFLSVWICALIIATVLTVTKINNIYCTWDFISSKFIDTYWFVLGMMFILCLLLRLCLLLYFSCINFVSFDLCKVIGFQWYWVYFLFGETTIFSNLILESDYLIGDLRILQCNHVLTLLSLVIYKLWVSAVDVIHSFTISSLGIKVDCIPGRCNEIILFATNNATLYGQCSELCGVLHGFMPIVINFI
;
A
#
# COMPACT_ATOMS: atom_id res chain seq x y z
N MET A 1 0.24 2.02 23.52
CA MET A 1 0.51 2.33 22.10
C MET A 1 0.22 1.16 21.17
N SER A 2 0.57 -0.09 21.54
CA SER A 2 0.22 -1.29 20.76
C SER A 2 -1.27 -1.36 20.37
N PHE A 3 -2.19 -1.03 21.29
CA PHE A 3 -3.63 -1.05 21.03
C PHE A 3 -4.06 -0.17 19.84
N ILE A 4 -3.46 1.01 19.71
CA ILE A 4 -3.80 1.94 18.62
C ILE A 4 -3.38 1.32 17.29
N LEU A 5 -2.13 0.88 17.17
CA LEU A 5 -1.59 0.26 15.95
C LEU A 5 -2.25 -1.08 15.60
N THR A 6 -2.65 -1.89 16.58
CA THR A 6 -3.46 -3.09 16.30
C THR A 6 -4.86 -2.71 15.80
N PHE A 7 -5.48 -1.67 16.38
CA PHE A 7 -6.76 -1.16 15.91
C PHE A 7 -6.68 -0.67 14.46
N TRP A 8 -5.56 -0.05 14.07
CA TRP A 8 -5.28 0.38 12.70
C TRP A 8 -5.24 -0.77 11.70
N MET A 9 -4.47 -1.81 12.02
CA MET A 9 -4.36 -2.99 11.15
C MET A 9 -5.71 -3.67 10.99
N ILE A 10 -6.49 -3.80 12.08
CA ILE A 10 -7.86 -4.33 12.03
C ILE A 10 -8.75 -3.44 11.17
N PHE A 11 -8.74 -2.12 11.36
CA PHE A 11 -9.60 -1.21 10.60
C PHE A 11 -9.27 -1.22 9.10
N LEU A 12 -7.98 -1.30 8.75
CA LEU A 12 -7.52 -1.41 7.37
C LEU A 12 -7.90 -2.77 6.77
N MET A 13 -7.66 -3.88 7.47
CA MET A 13 -8.09 -5.20 7.03
C MET A 13 -9.61 -5.25 6.83
N ASP A 14 -10.39 -4.70 7.76
CA ASP A 14 -11.85 -4.60 7.67
C ASP A 14 -12.29 -3.77 6.47
N SER A 15 -11.54 -2.71 6.13
CA SER A 15 -11.86 -1.87 4.95
C SER A 15 -11.59 -2.62 3.65
N ILE A 16 -10.51 -3.40 3.57
CA ILE A 16 -10.19 -4.26 2.44
C ILE A 16 -11.23 -5.38 2.31
N ILE A 17 -11.61 -6.02 3.42
CA ILE A 17 -12.66 -7.05 3.44
C ILE A 17 -13.99 -6.49 2.96
N VAL A 18 -14.38 -5.29 3.40
CA VAL A 18 -15.61 -4.63 2.90
C VAL A 18 -15.52 -4.35 1.40
N LEU A 19 -14.38 -3.87 0.91
CA LEU A 19 -14.19 -3.62 -0.53
C LEU A 19 -14.28 -4.91 -1.37
N ILE A 20 -13.60 -5.98 -0.93
CA ILE A 20 -13.60 -7.28 -1.60
C ILE A 20 -14.99 -7.92 -1.53
N SER A 21 -15.63 -7.92 -0.37
CA SER A 21 -16.98 -8.48 -0.22
C SER A 21 -17.99 -7.74 -1.11
N PHE A 22 -17.85 -6.43 -1.26
CA PHE A 22 -18.70 -5.64 -2.14
C PHE A 22 -18.43 -5.91 -3.63
N SER A 23 -17.16 -6.02 -4.04
CA SER A 23 -16.84 -6.34 -5.45
C SER A 23 -17.34 -7.74 -5.83
N ILE A 24 -17.23 -8.71 -4.92
CA ILE A 24 -17.82 -10.04 -5.08
C ILE A 24 -19.35 -9.95 -5.12
N PHE A 25 -19.98 -9.19 -4.22
CA PHE A 25 -21.43 -8.98 -4.23
C PHE A 25 -21.92 -8.39 -5.55
N LEU A 26 -21.26 -7.34 -6.07
CA LEU A 26 -21.62 -6.73 -7.35
C LEU A 26 -21.49 -7.71 -8.52
N SER A 27 -20.38 -8.45 -8.59
CA SER A 27 -20.16 -9.42 -9.68
C SER A 27 -21.20 -10.55 -9.65
N VAL A 28 -21.46 -11.12 -8.47
CA VAL A 28 -22.51 -12.14 -8.30
C VAL A 28 -23.90 -11.59 -8.62
N TRP A 29 -24.20 -10.37 -8.19
CA TRP A 29 -25.50 -9.74 -8.44
C TRP A 29 -25.72 -9.46 -9.92
N ILE A 30 -24.71 -8.98 -10.64
CA ILE A 30 -24.75 -8.79 -12.10
C ILE A 30 -24.95 -10.14 -12.81
N CYS A 31 -24.18 -11.18 -12.43
CA CYS A 31 -24.36 -12.52 -13.00
C CYS A 31 -25.78 -13.07 -12.74
N ALA A 32 -26.32 -12.89 -11.53
CA ALA A 32 -27.68 -13.31 -11.18
C ALA A 32 -28.74 -12.59 -12.01
N LEU A 33 -28.58 -11.27 -12.23
CA LEU A 33 -29.48 -10.48 -13.09
C LEU A 33 -29.44 -10.96 -14.55
N ILE A 34 -28.25 -11.26 -15.09
CA ILE A 34 -28.08 -11.81 -16.44
C ILE A 34 -28.71 -13.22 -16.56
N ILE A 35 -28.49 -14.09 -15.58
CA ILE A 35 -29.10 -15.44 -15.60
C ILE A 35 -30.63 -15.32 -15.50
N ALA A 36 -31.14 -14.45 -14.64
CA ALA A 36 -32.58 -14.21 -14.51
C ALA A 36 -33.19 -13.71 -15.83
N THR A 37 -32.53 -12.77 -16.53
CA THR A 37 -33.03 -12.26 -17.80
C THR A 37 -33.05 -13.35 -18.87
N VAL A 38 -31.99 -14.16 -19.00
CA VAL A 38 -31.94 -15.31 -19.93
C VAL A 38 -33.04 -16.33 -19.62
N LEU A 39 -33.27 -16.68 -18.35
CA LEU A 39 -34.33 -17.61 -17.95
C LEU A 39 -35.74 -17.08 -18.22
N THR A 40 -35.97 -15.77 -18.02
CA THR A 40 -37.27 -15.16 -18.35
C THR A 40 -37.55 -15.15 -19.85
N VAL A 41 -36.55 -14.79 -20.67
CA VAL A 41 -36.69 -14.77 -22.14
C VAL A 41 -36.94 -16.19 -22.68
N THR A 42 -36.23 -17.19 -22.20
CA THR A 42 -36.43 -18.60 -22.63
C THR A 42 -37.77 -19.19 -22.19
N LYS A 43 -38.35 -18.75 -21.07
CA LYS A 43 -39.68 -19.22 -20.63
C LYS A 43 -40.83 -18.59 -21.43
N ILE A 44 -40.63 -17.41 -22.02
CA ILE A 44 -41.62 -16.68 -22.82
C ILE A 44 -41.71 -17.21 -24.27
N ASN A 45 -41.05 -18.34 -24.57
CA ASN A 45 -40.89 -19.01 -25.88
C ASN A 45 -42.15 -19.38 -26.70
N ASN A 46 -43.32 -18.78 -26.47
CA ASN A 46 -44.47 -18.84 -27.39
C ASN A 46 -45.17 -17.48 -27.62
N ILE A 47 -44.64 -16.37 -27.10
CA ILE A 47 -45.18 -15.03 -27.37
C ILE A 47 -44.04 -14.19 -27.91
N TYR A 48 -44.13 -13.77 -29.18
CA TYR A 48 -43.27 -12.73 -29.74
C TYR A 48 -43.61 -11.40 -29.06
N CYS A 49 -43.13 -11.20 -27.83
CA CYS A 49 -43.16 -9.88 -27.23
C CYS A 49 -41.95 -9.10 -27.75
N THR A 50 -42.20 -8.17 -28.68
CA THR A 50 -41.31 -7.05 -28.96
C THR A 50 -41.37 -6.09 -27.77
N TRP A 51 -40.77 -6.47 -26.63
CA TRP A 51 -40.51 -5.49 -25.59
C TRP A 51 -39.42 -4.58 -26.15
N ASP A 52 -39.80 -3.38 -26.60
CA ASP A 52 -38.84 -2.31 -26.81
C ASP A 52 -38.27 -1.95 -25.43
N PHE A 53 -37.12 -2.53 -25.07
CA PHE A 53 -36.36 -2.16 -23.88
C PHE A 53 -35.79 -0.75 -24.09
N ILE A 54 -36.67 0.23 -23.95
CA ILE A 54 -36.34 1.65 -23.95
C ILE A 54 -35.94 2.03 -22.52
N SER A 55 -35.01 2.97 -22.42
CA SER A 55 -34.42 3.48 -21.17
C SER A 55 -35.44 3.62 -20.03
N SER A 56 -35.18 2.90 -18.94
CA SER A 56 -35.97 3.04 -17.71
C SER A 56 -35.29 4.03 -16.78
N LYS A 57 -35.78 5.28 -16.77
CA LYS A 57 -35.29 6.32 -15.84
C LYS A 57 -35.28 5.85 -14.37
N PHE A 58 -36.19 4.95 -13.99
CA PHE A 58 -36.26 4.40 -12.63
C PHE A 58 -35.09 3.47 -12.28
N ILE A 59 -34.65 2.61 -13.20
CA ILE A 59 -33.50 1.72 -12.95
C ILE A 59 -32.22 2.56 -12.95
N ASP A 60 -32.14 3.55 -13.85
CA ASP A 60 -31.01 4.50 -13.91
C ASP A 60 -30.83 5.26 -12.59
N THR A 61 -31.93 5.75 -12.00
CA THR A 61 -31.87 6.42 -10.69
C THR A 61 -31.57 5.45 -9.56
N TYR A 62 -32.11 4.24 -9.59
CA TYR A 62 -31.91 3.23 -8.55
C TYR A 62 -30.43 2.84 -8.40
N TRP A 63 -29.76 2.40 -9.47
CA TRP A 63 -28.35 2.03 -9.37
C TRP A 63 -27.46 3.23 -9.07
N PHE A 64 -27.87 4.45 -9.49
CA PHE A 64 -27.11 5.66 -9.24
C PHE A 64 -27.11 5.98 -7.76
N VAL A 65 -28.29 5.97 -7.12
CA VAL A 65 -28.41 6.21 -5.68
C VAL A 65 -27.65 5.13 -4.89
N LEU A 66 -27.80 3.85 -5.28
CA LEU A 66 -27.10 2.75 -4.62
C LEU A 66 -25.57 2.89 -4.74
N GLY A 67 -25.06 3.20 -5.93
CA GLY A 67 -23.64 3.44 -6.18
C GLY A 67 -23.10 4.65 -5.41
N MET A 68 -23.85 5.76 -5.39
CA MET A 68 -23.49 6.96 -4.65
C MET A 68 -23.42 6.72 -3.14
N MET A 69 -24.38 6.00 -2.56
CA MET A 69 -24.36 5.65 -1.13
C MET A 69 -23.16 4.77 -0.78
N PHE A 70 -22.82 3.82 -1.64
CA PHE A 70 -21.65 2.97 -1.43
C PHE A 70 -20.33 3.75 -1.49
N ILE A 71 -20.16 4.61 -2.50
CA ILE A 71 -18.99 5.48 -2.63
C ILE A 71 -18.86 6.41 -1.41
N LEU A 72 -19.97 6.96 -0.92
CA LEU A 72 -19.96 7.81 0.28
C LEU A 72 -19.51 7.05 1.53
N CYS A 73 -19.93 5.79 1.69
CA CYS A 73 -19.48 4.92 2.79
C CYS A 73 -17.96 4.67 2.72
N LEU A 74 -17.44 4.36 1.52
CA LEU A 74 -16.00 4.19 1.31
C LEU A 74 -15.23 5.48 1.59
N LEU A 75 -15.74 6.62 1.11
CA LEU A 75 -15.13 7.94 1.31
C LEU A 75 -15.05 8.29 2.79
N LEU A 76 -16.12 8.04 3.56
CA LEU A 76 -16.09 8.24 5.01
C LEU A 76 -14.99 7.42 5.69
N ARG A 77 -14.85 6.14 5.33
CA ARG A 77 -13.78 5.28 5.88
C ARG A 77 -12.38 5.75 5.49
N LEU A 78 -12.20 6.21 4.25
CA LEU A 78 -10.94 6.78 3.76
C LEU A 78 -10.58 8.07 4.51
N CYS A 79 -11.55 8.96 4.74
CA CYS A 79 -11.33 10.18 5.52
C CYS A 79 -10.90 9.87 6.96
N LEU A 80 -11.47 8.85 7.60
CA LEU A 80 -11.06 8.41 8.93
C LEU A 80 -9.60 7.92 8.93
N LEU A 81 -9.23 7.03 7.97
CA LEU A 81 -7.85 6.55 7.83
C LEU A 81 -6.85 7.69 7.64
N LEU A 82 -7.18 8.64 6.76
CA LEU A 82 -6.33 9.81 6.50
C LEU A 82 -6.17 10.68 7.76
N TYR A 83 -7.28 10.98 8.45
CA TYR A 83 -7.25 11.79 9.67
C TYR A 83 -6.35 11.19 10.74
N PHE A 84 -6.52 9.89 11.03
CA PHE A 84 -5.68 9.25 12.03
C PHE A 84 -4.21 9.18 11.59
N SER A 85 -3.92 9.16 10.28
CA SER A 85 -2.54 9.00 9.76
C SER A 85 -1.71 10.27 9.97
N CYS A 86 -2.39 11.41 10.04
CA CYS A 86 -1.81 12.71 10.32
C CYS A 86 -1.59 12.97 11.82
N ILE A 87 -2.00 12.05 12.70
CA ILE A 87 -1.80 12.23 14.15
C ILE A 87 -0.31 12.09 14.46
N ASN A 88 0.24 13.09 15.14
CA ASN A 88 1.62 13.06 15.61
C ASN A 88 1.76 12.05 16.76
N PHE A 89 2.53 10.99 16.54
CA PHE A 89 2.95 10.08 17.58
C PHE A 89 4.27 10.57 18.20
N VAL A 90 4.46 10.28 19.49
CA VAL A 90 5.77 10.43 20.13
C VAL A 90 6.68 9.37 19.53
N SER A 91 7.64 9.79 18.71
CA SER A 91 8.68 8.92 18.16
C SER A 91 9.79 8.75 19.19
N PHE A 92 10.33 7.54 19.28
CA PHE A 92 11.51 7.24 20.08
C PHE A 92 12.71 7.98 19.51
N ASP A 93 12.93 7.83 18.20
CA ASP A 93 14.07 8.44 17.52
C ASP A 93 13.82 8.79 16.06
N LEU A 94 14.73 9.61 15.54
CA LEU A 94 14.73 10.14 14.19
C LEU A 94 15.78 9.43 13.34
N CYS A 95 15.34 8.82 12.24
CA CYS A 95 16.21 8.24 11.23
C CYS A 95 16.02 9.00 9.91
N LYS A 96 17.11 9.43 9.27
CA LYS A 96 17.04 10.03 7.94
C LYS A 96 17.35 8.98 6.90
N VAL A 97 16.54 8.90 5.86
CA VAL A 97 16.72 8.05 4.70
C VAL A 97 16.98 8.93 3.48
N ILE A 98 18.13 8.76 2.84
CA ILE A 98 18.50 9.53 1.66
C ILE A 98 18.71 8.58 0.48
N GLY A 99 17.95 8.80 -0.61
CA GLY A 99 18.12 8.09 -1.88
C GLY A 99 19.18 8.73 -2.78
N PHE A 100 20.01 7.88 -3.37
CA PHE A 100 21.00 8.20 -4.39
C PHE A 100 20.89 7.20 -5.57
N GLN A 101 21.47 7.53 -6.72
CA GLN A 101 21.65 6.63 -7.86
C GLN A 101 22.86 5.71 -7.60
N TRP A 102 22.70 4.42 -7.30
CA TRP A 102 21.47 3.66 -7.04
C TRP A 102 21.63 2.90 -5.73
N TYR A 103 21.52 3.63 -4.62
CA TYR A 103 21.71 3.12 -3.27
C TYR A 103 21.05 4.02 -2.22
N TRP A 104 20.99 3.54 -0.98
CA TRP A 104 20.38 4.25 0.15
C TRP A 104 21.42 4.59 1.21
N VAL A 105 21.30 5.77 1.82
CA VAL A 105 22.08 6.16 2.99
C VAL A 105 21.13 6.42 4.15
N TYR A 106 21.39 5.74 5.27
CA TYR A 106 20.64 5.91 6.50
C TYR A 106 21.47 6.68 7.52
N PHE A 107 20.87 7.69 8.15
CA PHE A 107 21.45 8.41 9.28
C PHE A 107 20.65 8.07 10.53
N LEU A 108 21.31 7.46 11.50
CA LEU A 108 20.72 7.02 12.77
C LEU A 108 21.28 7.88 13.91
N PHE A 109 20.38 8.42 14.74
CA PHE A 109 20.69 9.22 15.93
C PHE A 109 21.61 10.44 15.67
N GLY A 110 21.69 10.90 14.41
CA GLY A 110 22.54 12.02 14.00
C GLY A 110 24.03 11.71 13.83
N GLU A 111 24.52 10.58 14.32
CA GLU A 111 25.96 10.26 14.36
C GLU A 111 26.35 9.11 13.43
N THR A 112 25.50 8.09 13.33
CA THR A 112 25.84 6.86 12.59
C THR A 112 25.29 6.90 11.17
N THR A 113 26.17 6.61 10.21
CA THR A 113 25.84 6.58 8.79
C THR A 113 25.99 5.16 8.25
N ILE A 114 24.95 4.67 7.56
CA ILE A 114 24.92 3.33 6.97
C ILE A 114 24.72 3.50 5.47
N PHE A 115 25.66 2.96 4.68
CA PHE A 115 25.58 2.92 3.22
C PHE A 115 25.03 1.56 2.79
N SER A 116 23.85 1.54 2.20
CA SER A 116 23.16 0.31 1.80
C SER A 116 23.11 0.20 0.28
N ASN A 117 23.95 -0.69 -0.25
CA ASN A 117 24.04 -1.02 -1.67
C ASN A 117 23.60 -2.48 -1.89
N LEU A 118 23.16 -2.80 -3.10
CA LEU A 118 22.90 -4.18 -3.53
C LEU A 118 24.19 -5.03 -3.45
N ILE A 119 24.07 -6.25 -2.92
CA ILE A 119 25.17 -7.24 -2.92
C ILE A 119 25.44 -7.72 -4.36
N LEU A 120 26.72 -7.90 -4.72
CA LEU A 120 27.10 -8.47 -6.01
C LEU A 120 26.60 -9.92 -6.14
N GLU A 121 26.24 -10.35 -7.35
CA GLU A 121 25.71 -11.71 -7.54
C GLU A 121 26.70 -12.82 -7.16
N SER A 122 28.00 -12.53 -7.16
CA SER A 122 29.05 -13.45 -6.71
C SER A 122 29.04 -13.72 -5.20
N ASP A 123 28.46 -12.81 -4.42
CA ASP A 123 28.59 -12.80 -2.96
C ASP A 123 27.34 -13.35 -2.27
N TYR A 124 26.34 -13.82 -3.04
CA TYR A 124 25.14 -14.45 -2.50
C TYR A 124 25.48 -15.75 -1.77
N LEU A 125 24.90 -15.91 -0.59
CA LEU A 125 24.90 -17.15 0.17
C LEU A 125 23.71 -18.04 -0.24
N ILE A 126 23.80 -19.33 0.05
CA ILE A 126 22.71 -20.27 -0.18
C ILE A 126 21.50 -19.85 0.68
N GLY A 127 20.41 -19.48 0.02
CA GLY A 127 19.17 -19.01 0.66
C GLY A 127 18.89 -17.52 0.48
N ASP A 128 19.84 -16.75 -0.06
CA ASP A 128 19.64 -15.33 -0.28
C ASP A 128 18.64 -15.02 -1.40
N LEU A 129 17.85 -13.97 -1.17
CA LEU A 129 16.91 -13.43 -2.14
C LEU A 129 17.64 -12.54 -3.17
N ARG A 130 17.68 -13.00 -4.43
CA ARG A 130 18.26 -12.25 -5.55
C ARG A 130 17.62 -10.85 -5.68
N ILE A 131 18.46 -9.82 -5.86
CA ILE A 131 18.09 -8.39 -6.02
C ILE A 131 17.52 -7.73 -4.75
N LEU A 132 17.36 -8.47 -3.65
CA LEU A 132 16.80 -7.93 -2.40
C LEU A 132 17.82 -7.81 -1.27
N GLN A 133 19.02 -8.41 -1.40
CA GLN A 133 20.03 -8.31 -0.35
C GLN A 133 20.86 -7.02 -0.45
N CYS A 134 21.19 -6.45 0.71
CA CYS A 134 22.06 -5.29 0.84
C CYS A 134 23.32 -5.63 1.63
N ASN A 135 24.44 -4.98 1.31
CA ASN A 135 25.70 -5.13 2.07
C ASN A 135 25.52 -4.74 3.54
N HIS A 136 24.75 -3.67 3.79
CA HIS A 136 24.44 -3.19 5.13
C HIS A 136 22.93 -3.03 5.28
N VAL A 137 22.41 -3.50 6.41
CA VAL A 137 20.98 -3.53 6.72
C VAL A 137 20.67 -2.48 7.79
N LEU A 138 19.55 -1.77 7.64
CA LEU A 138 19.08 -0.88 8.69
C LEU A 138 18.52 -1.71 9.85
N THR A 139 19.19 -1.69 11.00
CA THR A 139 18.75 -2.44 12.20
C THR A 139 18.02 -1.52 13.16
N LEU A 140 16.80 -1.89 13.56
CA LEU A 140 15.92 -1.12 14.44
C LEU A 140 15.30 -2.04 15.49
N LEU A 141 14.81 -1.48 16.61
CA LEU A 141 14.11 -2.24 17.64
C LEU A 141 12.65 -2.45 17.23
N SER A 142 12.12 -3.65 17.43
CA SER A 142 10.68 -3.89 17.29
C SER A 142 9.90 -3.22 18.42
N LEU A 143 8.58 -3.04 18.22
CA LEU A 143 7.66 -2.40 19.16
C LEU A 143 7.98 -0.94 19.51
N VAL A 144 8.88 -0.31 18.75
CA VAL A 144 9.28 1.10 18.87
C VAL A 144 8.77 1.90 17.67
N ILE A 145 8.31 3.12 17.92
CA ILE A 145 7.88 4.06 16.87
C ILE A 145 9.08 4.91 16.45
N TYR A 146 9.48 4.80 15.20
CA TYR A 146 10.52 5.63 14.58
C TYR A 146 9.90 6.67 13.66
N LYS A 147 10.50 7.86 13.65
CA LYS A 147 10.19 8.91 12.67
C LYS A 147 11.26 8.89 11.58
N LEU A 148 10.85 8.57 10.36
CA LEU A 148 11.70 8.60 9.19
C LEU A 148 11.58 9.93 8.46
N TRP A 149 12.70 10.56 8.21
CA TRP A 149 12.83 11.70 7.32
C TRP A 149 13.44 11.27 6.01
N VAL A 150 12.62 11.26 4.97
CA VAL A 150 12.95 10.68 3.67
C VAL A 150 13.20 11.81 2.66
N SER A 151 14.33 11.75 1.96
CA SER A 151 14.70 12.70 0.91
C SER A 151 15.62 12.03 -0.13
N ALA A 152 16.01 12.78 -1.15
CA ALA A 152 16.98 12.35 -2.15
C ALA A 152 17.99 13.47 -2.43
N VAL A 153 19.13 13.12 -3.03
CA VAL A 153 20.16 14.11 -3.40
C VAL A 153 20.17 14.39 -4.91
N ASP A 154 19.96 13.37 -5.73
CA ASP A 154 20.09 13.46 -7.18
C ASP A 154 18.74 13.55 -7.90
N VAL A 155 18.03 12.43 -8.02
CA VAL A 155 16.76 12.29 -8.71
C VAL A 155 15.68 11.86 -7.74
N ILE A 156 14.44 11.77 -8.23
CA ILE A 156 13.34 11.27 -7.41
C ILE A 156 13.50 9.75 -7.23
N HIS A 157 13.34 9.28 -6.00
CA HIS A 157 13.22 7.86 -5.65
C HIS A 157 11.93 7.66 -4.85
N SER A 158 11.62 6.42 -4.45
CA SER A 158 10.51 6.19 -3.51
C SER A 158 10.83 5.05 -2.56
N PHE A 159 10.88 5.38 -1.27
CA PHE A 159 11.20 4.46 -0.20
C PHE A 159 9.96 3.63 0.14
N THR A 160 10.01 2.33 -0.15
CA THR A 160 8.83 1.45 -0.04
C THR A 160 9.15 0.17 0.67
N ILE A 161 8.33 -0.16 1.68
CA ILE A 161 8.33 -1.43 2.41
C ILE A 161 6.88 -1.90 2.52
N SER A 162 6.49 -2.78 1.60
CA SER A 162 5.08 -3.19 1.43
C SER A 162 4.52 -3.91 2.66
N SER A 163 5.34 -4.69 3.36
CA SER A 163 4.94 -5.40 4.59
C SER A 163 4.56 -4.46 5.74
N LEU A 164 5.06 -3.21 5.73
CA LEU A 164 4.70 -2.17 6.68
C LEU A 164 3.65 -1.19 6.12
N GLY A 165 3.21 -1.35 4.86
CA GLY A 165 2.34 -0.39 4.20
C GLY A 165 2.98 0.98 3.97
N ILE A 166 4.32 1.04 3.93
CA ILE A 166 5.07 2.28 3.78
C ILE A 166 5.44 2.48 2.30
N LYS A 167 5.08 3.64 1.74
CA LYS A 167 5.59 4.16 0.47
C LYS A 167 5.67 5.68 0.55
N VAL A 168 6.87 6.23 0.41
CA VAL A 168 7.11 7.68 0.44
C VAL A 168 8.14 8.09 -0.58
N ASP A 169 7.79 9.08 -1.39
CA ASP A 169 8.68 9.60 -2.41
C ASP A 169 9.82 10.41 -1.78
N CYS A 170 11.01 10.19 -2.30
CA CYS A 170 12.25 10.83 -1.93
C CYS A 170 12.52 11.92 -2.98
N ILE A 171 12.23 13.17 -2.64
CA ILE A 171 12.30 14.28 -3.60
C ILE A 171 13.49 15.18 -3.24
N PRO A 172 14.42 15.46 -4.17
CA PRO A 172 15.52 16.38 -3.90
C PRO A 172 15.04 17.76 -3.44
N GLY A 173 15.63 18.29 -2.37
CA GLY A 173 15.24 19.57 -1.78
C GLY A 173 13.96 19.55 -0.93
N ARG A 174 13.32 18.38 -0.78
CA ARG A 174 12.16 18.20 0.10
C ARG A 174 12.41 17.06 1.09
N CYS A 175 12.06 17.28 2.35
CA CYS A 175 12.10 16.25 3.38
C CYS A 175 10.67 15.82 3.70
N ASN A 176 10.33 14.59 3.33
CA ASN A 176 9.05 13.98 3.69
C ASN A 176 9.20 13.22 5.01
N GLU A 177 8.13 13.19 5.81
CA GLU A 177 8.11 12.48 7.09
C GLU A 177 7.18 11.27 7.01
N ILE A 178 7.59 10.15 7.58
CA ILE A 178 6.73 8.99 7.82
C ILE A 178 7.06 8.30 9.13
N ILE A 179 6.06 7.63 9.67
CA ILE A 179 6.18 6.84 10.89
C ILE A 179 6.41 5.38 10.52
N LEU A 180 7.43 4.78 11.14
CA LEU A 180 7.77 3.38 10.99
C LEU A 180 7.56 2.67 12.33
N PHE A 181 6.80 1.58 12.29
CA PHE A 181 6.51 0.73 13.44
C PHE A 181 6.38 -0.72 12.99
N ALA A 182 7.11 -1.62 13.62
CA ALA A 182 7.00 -3.07 13.41
C ALA A 182 6.63 -3.75 14.73
N THR A 183 5.66 -4.67 14.69
CA THR A 183 5.21 -5.41 15.88
C THR A 183 6.12 -6.56 16.26
N ASN A 184 6.77 -7.17 15.27
CA ASN A 184 7.52 -8.42 15.43
C ASN A 184 8.96 -8.24 14.96
N ASN A 185 9.86 -9.02 15.55
CA ASN A 185 11.22 -9.15 15.07
C ASN A 185 11.21 -9.89 13.73
N ALA A 186 11.68 -9.23 12.67
CA ALA A 186 11.70 -9.76 11.32
C ALA A 186 12.62 -8.93 10.43
N THR A 187 13.15 -9.57 9.39
CA THR A 187 13.77 -8.90 8.25
C THR A 187 12.70 -8.58 7.21
N LEU A 188 12.51 -7.29 6.94
CA LEU A 188 11.55 -6.80 5.97
C LEU A 188 12.28 -6.24 4.75
N TYR A 189 11.78 -6.60 3.57
CA TYR A 189 12.36 -6.23 2.28
C TYR A 189 11.49 -5.19 1.59
N GLY A 190 12.15 -4.31 0.84
CA GLY A 190 11.57 -3.24 0.06
C GLY A 190 12.41 -2.95 -1.18
N GLN A 191 11.87 -2.13 -2.07
CA GLN A 191 12.55 -1.70 -3.29
C GLN A 191 12.18 -0.25 -3.62
N CYS A 192 13.02 0.41 -4.42
CA CYS A 192 12.68 1.72 -4.96
C CYS A 192 11.42 1.60 -5.84
N SER A 193 10.42 2.45 -5.58
CA SER A 193 9.13 2.42 -6.29
C SER A 193 8.88 3.64 -7.20
N GLU A 194 9.94 4.39 -7.51
CA GLU A 194 9.91 5.51 -8.46
C GLU A 194 11.09 5.44 -9.42
N LEU A 195 10.83 5.59 -10.72
CA LEU A 195 11.82 5.40 -11.77
C LEU A 195 12.98 6.39 -11.64
N CYS A 196 14.17 5.89 -11.28
CA CYS A 196 15.35 6.70 -10.97
C CYS A 196 16.56 6.45 -11.90
N GLY A 197 16.35 5.82 -13.07
CA GLY A 197 17.38 5.61 -14.09
C GLY A 197 17.72 4.14 -14.35
N VAL A 198 18.92 3.89 -14.89
CA VAL A 198 19.35 2.58 -15.43
C VAL A 198 19.26 1.46 -14.38
N LEU A 199 19.73 1.69 -13.16
CA LEU A 199 19.73 0.68 -12.10
C LEU A 199 18.56 0.83 -11.11
N HIS A 200 17.42 1.37 -11.55
CA HIS A 200 16.22 1.56 -10.71
C HIS A 200 15.80 0.27 -9.97
N GLY A 201 15.86 -0.89 -10.63
CA GLY A 201 15.53 -2.18 -10.03
C GLY A 201 16.58 -2.77 -9.08
N PHE A 202 17.75 -2.13 -8.94
CA PHE A 202 18.93 -2.69 -8.25
C PHE A 202 19.34 -1.88 -7.01
N MET A 203 18.37 -1.23 -6.36
CA MET A 203 18.58 -0.50 -5.10
C MET A 203 17.57 -0.92 -4.02
N PRO A 204 17.66 -2.17 -3.53
CA PRO A 204 16.76 -2.69 -2.52
C PRO A 204 16.89 -1.99 -1.17
N ILE A 205 15.87 -2.19 -0.34
CA ILE A 205 15.79 -1.72 1.03
C ILE A 205 15.66 -2.96 1.90
N VAL A 206 16.49 -3.08 2.93
CA VAL A 206 16.37 -4.12 3.95
C VAL A 206 16.37 -3.47 5.31
N ILE A 207 15.34 -3.78 6.11
CA ILE A 207 15.26 -3.40 7.52
C ILE A 207 15.19 -4.67 8.35
N ASN A 208 16.04 -4.79 9.36
CA ASN A 208 15.99 -5.87 10.33
C ASN A 208 15.49 -5.34 11.68
N PHE A 209 14.39 -5.90 12.17
CA PHE A 209 13.84 -5.59 13.49
C PHE A 209 14.28 -6.63 14.52
N ILE A 210 14.84 -6.17 15.63
CA ILE A 210 15.32 -6.98 16.77
C ILE A 210 14.62 -6.64 18.08
#